data_AF-A0A7V4LS43-F1
#
_entry.id   AF-A0A7V4LS43-F1
#
_cell.length_a   1.000
_cell.length_b   1.000
_cell.length_c   1.000
_cell.angle_alpha   90.00
_cell.angle_beta   90.00
_cell.angle_gamma   90.00
#
_symmetry.space_group_name_H-M   'P 1'
#
loop_
_entity.id
_entity.type
_entity.pdbx_description
1 polymer ?
#
loop_
_entity_poly.entity_id
_entity_poly.type
_entity_poly.pdbx_seq_one_letter_code
_entity_poly.pdbx_strand_id
1 'polypeptide(L)'
;KEGGARARALLGTLAGLLWGTGLFLLVERQVFGRGPSLSVRWYLVGTFLLVTLLPLAGAIGPGRRFIADRQRGQSSLFGAFEDRTAPEPEAQVNLPEWPEHDMLAQEKELLGFYVTGHPLTPYAGILSRYSLATTKTLAQLPARSLTRLGGMIAAVQSGISKKSGKPYALVTLEDLEGAVQVLCVNENYDKYRDLLVQGNAIMVVGEINTADERPKMFPQEIYPLDDAPRRFTRQVHLRLHTAHFPPTRLEAVRELVTAHPGKCPLFLCFMRPTGEVIFVETHEKFFVNPSRQLEEEANRLFGDDTYYAKVDATLPERPPRRAFAAA
;
A
#
# COMPACT_ATOMS: atom_id res chain seq x y z
N LYS A 1 -21.38 -47.38 30.73
CA LYS A 1 -21.44 -47.18 29.26
C LYS A 1 -22.59 -46.25 28.81
N GLU A 2 -23.41 -45.69 29.70
CA GLU A 2 -24.52 -44.78 29.33
C GLU A 2 -24.16 -43.27 29.30
N GLY A 3 -23.05 -42.84 29.90
CA GLY A 3 -22.64 -41.42 29.90
C GLY A 3 -22.07 -40.92 28.56
N GLY A 4 -21.46 -41.79 27.76
CA GLY A 4 -20.83 -41.41 26.48
C GLY A 4 -21.81 -41.16 25.32
N ALA A 5 -23.00 -41.77 25.38
CA ALA A 5 -24.02 -41.61 24.34
C ALA A 5 -24.75 -40.26 24.45
N ARG A 6 -24.99 -39.76 25.67
CA ARG A 6 -25.61 -38.44 25.91
C ARG A 6 -24.70 -37.28 25.52
N ALA A 7 -23.38 -37.41 25.72
CA ALA A 7 -22.40 -36.39 25.32
C ALA A 7 -22.27 -36.27 23.78
N ARG A 8 -22.33 -37.39 23.05
CA ARG A 8 -22.31 -37.38 21.57
C ARG A 8 -23.58 -36.81 20.95
N ALA A 9 -24.74 -37.03 21.57
CA ALA A 9 -26.00 -36.44 21.13
C ALA A 9 -26.01 -34.90 21.34
N LEU A 10 -25.51 -34.40 22.48
CA LEU A 10 -25.39 -32.96 22.75
C LEU A 10 -24.40 -32.26 21.82
N LEU A 11 -23.29 -32.91 21.46
CA LEU A 11 -22.31 -32.39 20.50
C LEU A 11 -22.84 -32.34 19.06
N GLY A 12 -23.67 -33.31 18.65
CA GLY A 12 -24.32 -33.31 17.33
C GLY A 12 -25.37 -32.20 17.18
N THR A 13 -26.15 -31.94 18.23
CA THR A 13 -27.21 -30.91 18.18
C THR A 13 -26.66 -29.48 18.28
N LEU A 14 -25.51 -29.27 18.94
CA LEU A 14 -24.82 -27.98 18.98
C LEU A 14 -24.06 -27.68 17.68
N ALA A 15 -23.51 -28.69 17.00
CA ALA A 15 -22.87 -28.52 15.69
C ALA A 15 -23.86 -28.11 14.59
N GLY A 16 -25.12 -28.56 14.66
CA GLY A 16 -26.19 -28.15 13.75
C GLY A 16 -26.65 -26.70 13.93
N LEU A 17 -26.52 -26.14 15.14
CA LEU A 17 -26.89 -24.76 15.46
C LEU A 17 -25.84 -23.71 15.07
N LEU A 18 -24.60 -24.14 14.81
CA LEU A 18 -23.46 -23.26 14.50
C LEU A 18 -23.19 -23.09 13.00
N TRP A 19 -23.84 -23.86 12.13
CA TRP A 19 -23.68 -23.69 10.67
C TRP A 19 -24.35 -22.42 10.13
N GLY A 20 -25.21 -21.76 10.92
CA GLY A 20 -25.90 -20.52 10.52
C GLY A 20 -25.21 -19.21 10.93
N THR A 21 -24.12 -19.25 11.71
CA THR A 21 -23.55 -18.04 12.35
C THR A 21 -22.05 -17.85 12.17
N GLY A 22 -21.39 -18.64 11.32
CA GLY A 22 -19.99 -18.39 10.93
C GLY A 22 -18.96 -18.51 12.06
N LEU A 23 -19.27 -19.24 13.14
CA LEU A 23 -18.35 -19.46 14.25
C LEU A 23 -17.59 -20.78 14.03
N PHE A 24 -16.30 -20.69 13.66
CA PHE A 24 -15.43 -21.86 13.54
C PHE A 24 -14.78 -22.22 14.86
N LEU A 25 -14.74 -23.52 15.16
CA LEU A 25 -14.17 -24.10 16.38
C LEU A 25 -12.84 -24.78 16.02
N LEU A 26 -11.72 -24.11 16.30
CA LEU A 26 -10.38 -24.71 16.13
C LEU A 26 -9.94 -25.30 17.48
N VAL A 27 -9.84 -26.64 17.55
CA VAL A 27 -9.33 -27.35 18.73
C VAL A 27 -7.85 -27.66 18.51
N GLU A 28 -6.97 -26.89 19.14
CA GLU A 28 -5.53 -27.17 19.08
C GLU A 28 -5.10 -28.05 20.27
N ARG A 29 -4.46 -29.19 19.98
CA ARG A 29 -3.97 -30.13 20.98
C ARG A 29 -2.47 -29.91 21.21
N GLN A 30 -2.12 -29.03 22.14
CA GLN A 30 -0.72 -28.88 22.57
C GLN A 30 -0.40 -29.88 23.69
N VAL A 31 0.60 -30.74 23.45
CA VAL A 31 1.14 -31.67 24.46
C VAL A 31 2.36 -31.01 25.09
N PHE A 32 2.22 -30.50 26.31
CA PHE A 32 3.36 -30.21 27.19
C PHE A 32 3.34 -31.16 28.38
N GLY A 33 4.54 -31.59 28.77
CA GLY A 33 4.77 -32.72 29.67
C GLY A 33 4.05 -32.65 31.02
N ARG A 34 3.52 -33.81 31.41
CA ARG A 34 2.89 -34.20 32.69
C ARG A 34 1.51 -33.60 33.00
N GLY A 35 0.48 -34.33 32.58
CA GLY A 35 -0.89 -34.31 33.13
C GLY A 35 -1.96 -33.77 32.16
N PRO A 36 -3.14 -34.40 32.03
CA PRO A 36 -4.19 -33.91 31.14
C PRO A 36 -5.01 -32.82 31.86
N SER A 37 -4.77 -31.56 31.52
CA SER A 37 -5.69 -30.46 31.83
C SER A 37 -6.22 -29.89 30.52
N LEU A 38 -7.54 -29.99 30.31
CA LEU A 38 -8.24 -29.40 29.15
C LEU A 38 -8.60 -27.94 29.49
N SER A 39 -7.86 -27.00 28.92
CA SER A 39 -8.25 -25.59 28.91
C SER A 39 -8.92 -25.28 27.57
N VAL A 40 -10.21 -24.95 27.61
CA VAL A 40 -10.98 -24.49 26.44
C VAL A 40 -10.96 -22.97 26.45
N ARG A 41 -10.35 -22.35 25.44
CA ARG A 41 -10.29 -20.89 25.30
C ARG A 41 -11.09 -20.48 24.08
N TRP A 42 -12.04 -19.58 24.28
CA TRP A 42 -12.92 -19.05 23.23
C TRP A 42 -12.22 -17.89 22.52
N TYR A 43 -12.14 -17.94 21.20
CA TYR A 43 -11.71 -16.79 20.38
C TYR A 43 -12.89 -16.34 19.52
N LEU A 44 -13.21 -15.05 19.60
CA LEU A 44 -14.27 -14.41 18.83
C LEU A 44 -13.60 -13.76 17.62
N VAL A 45 -13.58 -14.46 16.47
CA VAL A 45 -13.13 -13.87 15.21
C VAL A 45 -14.32 -13.16 14.58
N GLY A 46 -14.42 -11.85 14.83
CA GLY A 46 -15.45 -10.99 14.28
C GLY A 46 -15.19 -10.71 12.80
N THR A 47 -15.76 -11.54 11.93
CA THR A 47 -16.06 -11.17 10.54
C THR A 47 -17.50 -10.64 10.55
N PHE A 48 -17.71 -9.33 10.54
CA PHE A 48 -18.91 -8.61 10.07
C PHE A 48 -18.82 -7.14 10.50
N LEU A 49 -18.16 -6.30 9.70
CA LEU A 49 -18.25 -4.85 9.84
C LEU A 49 -18.28 -4.20 8.46
N LEU A 50 -19.45 -4.19 7.80
CA LEU A 50 -19.67 -3.28 6.68
C LEU A 50 -21.13 -2.88 6.36
N VAL A 51 -22.14 -3.09 7.22
CA VAL A 51 -23.52 -2.63 6.88
C VAL A 51 -24.30 -1.91 8.01
N THR A 52 -23.82 -1.83 9.24
CA THR A 52 -24.67 -1.43 10.39
C THR A 52 -24.35 -0.09 11.04
N LEU A 53 -23.81 0.90 10.32
CA LEU A 53 -23.59 2.23 10.92
C LEU A 53 -24.52 3.36 10.43
N LEU A 54 -25.44 3.11 9.48
CA LEU A 54 -26.37 4.14 9.02
C LEU A 54 -27.85 4.11 9.50
N PRO A 55 -28.41 3.10 10.19
CA PRO A 55 -29.75 3.24 10.75
C PRO A 55 -29.79 3.51 12.27
N LEU A 56 -28.66 3.75 12.94
CA LEU A 56 -28.65 3.94 14.40
C LEU A 56 -29.30 5.24 14.89
N ALA A 57 -29.44 6.26 14.03
CA ALA A 57 -30.18 7.48 14.38
C ALA A 57 -31.70 7.36 14.14
N GLY A 58 -32.15 6.45 13.26
CA GLY A 58 -33.57 6.26 12.91
C GLY A 58 -34.28 5.13 13.67
N ALA A 59 -33.54 4.13 14.15
CA ALA A 59 -34.12 2.91 14.72
C ALA A 59 -34.37 2.93 16.25
N ILE A 60 -34.13 4.06 16.94
CA ILE A 60 -34.37 4.14 18.40
C ILE A 60 -35.87 4.30 18.73
N GLY A 61 -36.68 4.78 17.79
CA GLY A 61 -38.13 4.97 17.97
C GLY A 61 -38.94 3.67 18.03
N PRO A 62 -38.83 2.75 17.06
CA PRO A 62 -39.70 1.56 16.98
C PRO A 62 -39.37 0.48 18.02
N GLY A 63 -38.10 0.33 18.43
CA GLY A 63 -37.66 -0.74 19.34
C GLY A 63 -38.20 -0.61 20.78
N ARG A 64 -38.44 0.62 21.27
CA ARG A 64 -39.01 0.83 22.61
C ARG A 64 -40.46 0.40 22.74
N ARG A 65 -41.26 0.52 21.66
CA ARG A 65 -42.66 0.06 21.66
C ARG A 65 -42.76 -1.45 21.74
N PHE A 66 -41.90 -2.16 21.00
CA PHE A 66 -41.88 -3.62 20.99
C PHE A 66 -41.50 -4.23 22.36
N ILE A 67 -40.58 -3.61 23.09
CA ILE A 67 -40.17 -4.04 24.44
C ILE A 67 -41.24 -3.67 25.49
N ALA A 68 -41.89 -2.52 25.34
CA ALA A 68 -42.95 -2.06 26.25
C ALA A 68 -44.24 -2.90 26.13
N ASP A 69 -44.64 -3.30 24.92
CA ASP A 69 -45.82 -4.17 24.70
C ASP A 69 -45.60 -5.57 25.28
N ARG A 70 -44.37 -6.09 25.19
CA ARG A 70 -44.01 -7.39 25.78
C ARG A 70 -44.02 -7.37 27.31
N GLN A 71 -43.65 -6.25 27.92
CA GLN A 71 -43.71 -6.05 29.37
C GLN A 71 -45.14 -5.82 29.91
N ARG A 72 -46.07 -5.36 29.06
CA ARG A 72 -47.47 -5.13 29.43
C ARG A 72 -48.37 -6.37 29.34
N GLY A 73 -47.81 -7.54 29.02
CA GLY A 73 -48.55 -8.80 29.04
C GLY A 73 -49.69 -8.89 28.02
N GLN A 74 -49.77 -7.98 27.06
CA GLN A 74 -50.70 -8.06 25.94
C GLN A 74 -50.02 -8.84 24.81
N SER A 75 -50.02 -10.17 24.94
CA SER A 75 -49.87 -11.02 23.75
C SER A 75 -51.08 -10.78 22.86
N SER A 76 -50.93 -9.94 21.84
CA SER A 76 -51.98 -9.66 20.87
C SER A 76 -52.41 -10.98 20.22
N LEU A 77 -53.59 -11.47 20.59
CA LEU A 77 -54.26 -12.62 19.99
C LEU A 77 -54.66 -12.40 18.52
N PHE A 78 -54.25 -11.27 17.93
CA PHE A 78 -54.40 -10.95 16.51
C PHE A 78 -53.10 -11.15 15.69
N GLY A 79 -51.94 -11.38 16.32
CA GLY A 79 -50.68 -11.63 15.61
C GLY A 79 -50.51 -13.06 15.06
N ALA A 80 -51.49 -13.94 15.28
CA ALA A 80 -51.49 -15.30 14.73
C ALA A 80 -52.13 -15.40 13.33
N PHE A 81 -52.67 -14.29 12.80
CA PHE A 81 -53.35 -14.23 11.50
C PHE A 81 -52.76 -13.19 10.53
N GLU A 82 -51.70 -12.46 10.92
CA GLU A 82 -50.92 -11.72 9.93
C GLU A 82 -49.97 -12.68 9.25
N ASP A 83 -50.29 -12.94 7.99
CA ASP A 83 -49.47 -13.61 7.00
C ASP A 83 -48.00 -13.29 7.19
N ARG A 84 -47.17 -14.31 6.97
CA ARG A 84 -45.73 -14.23 6.82
C ARG A 84 -45.39 -13.37 5.60
N THR A 85 -45.62 -12.08 5.71
CA THR A 85 -45.03 -11.09 4.82
C THR A 85 -43.59 -11.01 5.28
N ALA A 86 -42.69 -11.66 4.52
CA ALA A 86 -41.27 -11.42 4.70
C ALA A 86 -41.06 -9.90 4.75
N PRO A 87 -40.24 -9.38 5.69
CA PRO A 87 -39.93 -7.95 5.68
C PRO A 87 -39.49 -7.59 4.27
N GLU A 88 -40.17 -6.62 3.66
CA GLU A 88 -39.75 -6.10 2.35
C GLU A 88 -38.25 -5.83 2.42
N PRO A 89 -37.46 -6.27 1.42
CA PRO A 89 -36.03 -6.01 1.45
C PRO A 89 -35.85 -4.51 1.61
N GLU A 90 -35.26 -4.09 2.73
CA GLU A 90 -34.92 -2.70 2.99
C GLU A 90 -34.28 -2.17 1.71
N ALA A 91 -34.91 -1.18 1.09
CA ALA A 91 -34.43 -0.61 -0.16
C ALA A 91 -32.96 -0.28 0.06
N GLN A 92 -32.06 -0.99 -0.64
CA GLN A 92 -30.64 -0.71 -0.59
C GLN A 92 -30.48 0.75 -1.01
N VAL A 93 -30.27 1.60 -0.03
CA VAL A 93 -29.97 3.00 -0.27
C VAL A 93 -28.63 2.95 -0.99
N ASN A 94 -28.66 3.19 -2.31
CA ASN A 94 -27.46 3.36 -3.11
C ASN A 94 -26.80 4.67 -2.66
N LEU A 95 -26.05 4.57 -1.58
CA LEU A 95 -25.17 5.63 -1.12
C LEU A 95 -23.96 5.66 -2.07
N PRO A 96 -23.44 6.85 -2.37
CA PRO A 96 -22.19 6.96 -3.10
C PRO A 96 -21.10 6.23 -2.32
N GLU A 97 -20.35 5.37 -3.04
CA GLU A 97 -19.15 4.74 -2.49
C GLU A 97 -18.15 5.83 -2.09
N TRP A 98 -17.45 5.61 -0.99
CA TRP A 98 -16.47 6.59 -0.51
C TRP A 98 -15.32 6.71 -1.50
N PRO A 99 -14.72 7.90 -1.66
CA PRO A 99 -13.45 8.04 -2.35
C PRO A 99 -12.43 7.08 -1.73
N GLU A 100 -11.67 6.37 -2.57
CA GLU A 100 -10.72 5.33 -2.14
C GLU A 100 -9.77 5.83 -1.03
N HIS A 101 -9.27 7.06 -1.16
CA HIS A 101 -8.43 7.69 -0.15
C HIS A 101 -9.08 7.77 1.24
N ASP A 102 -10.35 8.16 1.31
CA ASP A 102 -11.05 8.34 2.58
C ASP A 102 -11.39 6.99 3.22
N MET A 103 -11.73 5.99 2.40
CA MET A 103 -11.89 4.62 2.83
C MET A 103 -10.58 4.07 3.43
N LEU A 104 -9.45 4.23 2.73
CA LEU A 104 -8.15 3.76 3.21
C LEU A 104 -7.70 4.48 4.49
N ALA A 105 -7.95 5.79 4.61
CA ALA A 105 -7.65 6.54 5.82
C ALA A 105 -8.44 5.98 7.03
N GLN A 106 -9.73 5.67 6.82
CA GLN A 106 -10.61 5.13 7.85
C GLN A 106 -10.26 3.67 8.19
N GLU A 107 -9.86 2.85 7.22
CA GLU A 107 -9.28 1.52 7.49
C GLU A 107 -8.04 1.63 8.37
N LYS A 108 -7.14 2.57 8.07
CA LYS A 108 -5.93 2.77 8.88
C LYS A 108 -6.26 3.22 10.30
N GLU A 109 -7.25 4.10 10.47
CA GLU A 109 -7.67 4.59 11.78
C GLU A 109 -8.36 3.50 12.62
N LEU A 110 -9.26 2.72 12.02
CA LEU A 110 -10.06 1.71 12.72
C LEU A 110 -9.33 0.39 12.94
N LEU A 111 -8.60 -0.08 11.94
CA LEU A 111 -7.95 -1.39 11.94
C LEU A 111 -6.44 -1.31 12.21
N GLY A 112 -5.82 -0.16 11.93
CA GLY A 112 -4.37 0.02 12.02
C GLY A 112 -3.59 -0.50 10.81
N PHE A 113 -4.26 -1.14 9.85
CA PHE A 113 -3.70 -1.69 8.61
C PHE A 113 -4.72 -1.60 7.47
N TYR A 114 -4.23 -1.64 6.23
CA TYR A 114 -5.07 -1.59 5.04
C TYR A 114 -5.53 -2.99 4.64
N VAL A 115 -6.81 -3.14 4.29
CA VAL A 115 -7.43 -4.42 3.88
C VAL A 115 -7.83 -4.39 2.42
N THR A 116 -8.39 -3.29 1.94
CA THR A 116 -8.94 -3.21 0.57
C THR A 116 -7.90 -2.82 -0.48
N GLY A 117 -6.87 -2.05 -0.10
CA GLY A 117 -5.79 -1.64 -1.01
C GLY A 117 -4.68 -0.89 -0.28
N HIS A 118 -3.47 -0.83 -0.87
CA HIS A 118 -2.37 -0.04 -0.27
C HIS A 118 -2.38 1.37 -0.87
N PRO A 119 -2.17 2.45 -0.09
CA PRO A 119 -2.00 3.80 -0.65
C PRO A 119 -0.76 3.97 -1.55
N LEU A 120 0.11 2.96 -1.63
CA LEU A 120 1.24 2.90 -2.54
C LEU A 120 0.92 2.17 -3.85
N THR A 121 -0.29 1.63 -4.02
CA THR A 121 -0.73 0.95 -5.25
C THR A 121 -0.51 1.83 -6.50
N PRO A 122 -0.85 3.13 -6.50
CA PRO A 122 -0.58 4.01 -7.64
C PRO A 122 0.91 4.16 -7.97
N TYR A 123 1.78 3.92 -6.99
CA TYR A 123 3.23 4.05 -7.10
C TYR A 123 3.94 2.71 -7.29
N ALA A 124 3.23 1.58 -7.32
CA ALA A 124 3.85 0.25 -7.42
C ALA A 124 4.75 0.11 -8.66
N GLY A 125 4.36 0.71 -9.80
CA GLY A 125 5.19 0.77 -11.01
C GLY A 125 6.48 1.56 -10.83
N ILE A 126 6.45 2.65 -10.05
CA ILE A 126 7.65 3.43 -9.72
C ILE A 126 8.52 2.66 -8.73
N LEU A 127 7.93 2.11 -7.67
CA LEU A 127 8.67 1.36 -6.65
C LEU A 127 9.37 0.13 -7.24
N SER A 128 8.70 -0.63 -8.09
CA SER A 128 9.28 -1.81 -8.75
C SER A 128 10.45 -1.48 -9.69
N ARG A 129 10.37 -0.35 -10.42
CA ARG A 129 11.39 0.05 -11.40
C ARG A 129 12.55 0.79 -10.76
N TYR A 130 12.28 1.63 -9.76
CA TYR A 130 13.25 2.55 -9.20
C TYR A 130 13.76 2.10 -7.83
N SER A 131 13.03 1.38 -6.97
CA SER A 131 13.64 0.93 -5.70
C SER A 131 14.74 -0.12 -5.96
N LEU A 132 15.89 0.03 -5.30
CA LEU A 132 17.00 -0.93 -5.39
C LEU A 132 16.89 -2.04 -4.33
N ALA A 133 16.15 -1.78 -3.26
CA ALA A 133 15.85 -2.73 -2.20
C ALA A 133 14.41 -2.56 -1.72
N THR A 134 13.89 -3.57 -1.05
CA THR A 134 12.61 -3.56 -0.31
C THR A 134 12.92 -3.73 1.17
N THR A 135 11.98 -3.41 2.05
CA THR A 135 12.16 -3.54 3.50
C THR A 135 12.64 -4.95 3.88
N LYS A 136 12.17 -5.99 3.18
CA LYS A 136 12.56 -7.38 3.41
C LYS A 136 14.01 -7.68 3.02
N THR A 137 14.51 -7.06 1.94
CA THR A 137 15.88 -7.30 1.46
C THR A 137 16.92 -6.47 2.23
N LEU A 138 16.52 -5.40 2.92
CA LEU A 138 17.44 -4.53 3.68
C LEU A 138 18.28 -5.31 4.72
N ALA A 139 17.68 -6.30 5.39
CA ALA A 139 18.37 -7.09 6.40
C ALA A 139 19.48 -7.99 5.82
N GLN A 140 19.40 -8.32 4.53
CA GLN A 140 20.36 -9.17 3.83
C GLN A 140 21.52 -8.37 3.24
N LEU A 141 21.39 -7.03 3.17
CA LEU A 141 22.41 -6.18 2.62
C LEU A 141 23.62 -6.08 3.57
N PRO A 142 24.84 -5.93 3.02
CA PRO A 142 26.01 -5.63 3.82
C PRO A 142 25.79 -4.38 4.68
N ALA A 143 26.33 -4.38 5.90
CA ALA A 143 26.30 -3.21 6.76
C ALA A 143 26.96 -2.02 6.04
N ARG A 144 26.35 -0.83 6.17
CA ARG A 144 26.79 0.42 5.52
C ARG A 144 26.70 0.43 3.99
N SER A 145 25.87 -0.43 3.42
CA SER A 145 25.53 -0.37 2.00
C SER A 145 24.69 0.86 1.69
N LEU A 146 24.98 1.49 0.55
CA LEU A 146 24.15 2.55 -0.01
C LEU A 146 23.06 1.92 -0.87
N THR A 147 21.80 2.28 -0.61
CA THR A 147 20.67 1.78 -1.38
C THR A 147 19.63 2.87 -1.58
N ARG A 148 18.62 2.56 -2.41
CA ARG A 148 17.48 3.42 -2.71
C ARG A 148 16.20 2.66 -2.37
N LEU A 149 15.37 3.25 -1.51
CA LEU A 149 14.13 2.68 -1.03
C LEU A 149 13.01 3.71 -1.13
N GLY A 150 11.91 3.34 -1.77
CA GLY A 150 10.71 4.15 -1.84
C GLY A 150 9.62 3.62 -0.92
N GLY A 151 8.80 4.52 -0.38
CA GLY A 151 7.68 4.17 0.48
C GLY A 151 6.84 5.37 0.88
N MET A 152 5.84 5.15 1.72
CA MET A 152 4.98 6.17 2.29
C MET A 152 5.33 6.42 3.75
N ILE A 153 5.31 7.69 4.17
CA ILE A 153 5.59 8.04 5.56
C ILE A 153 4.38 7.67 6.42
N ALA A 154 4.53 6.65 7.25
CA ALA A 154 3.50 6.19 8.19
C ALA A 154 3.48 7.03 9.47
N ALA A 155 4.65 7.47 9.95
CA ALA A 155 4.76 8.28 11.16
C ALA A 155 6.04 9.12 11.17
N VAL A 156 6.00 10.27 11.84
CA VAL A 156 7.15 11.17 12.02
C VAL A 156 7.27 11.54 13.49
N GLN A 157 8.41 11.25 14.10
CA GLN A 157 8.74 11.65 15.46
C GLN A 157 9.90 12.64 15.42
N SER A 158 9.64 13.90 15.78
CA SER A 158 10.68 14.91 15.89
C SER A 158 11.14 15.06 17.35
N GLY A 159 12.42 15.37 17.55
CA GLY A 159 12.99 15.54 18.88
C GLY A 159 14.33 16.26 18.85
N ILE A 160 14.88 16.51 20.04
CA ILE A 160 16.23 17.07 20.20
C ILE A 160 17.15 15.95 20.67
N SER A 161 18.26 15.75 19.98
CA SER A 161 19.24 14.73 20.32
C SER A 161 19.92 15.08 21.64
N LYS A 162 19.85 14.17 22.63
CA LYS A 162 20.54 14.33 23.93
C LYS A 162 22.07 14.41 23.78
N LYS A 163 22.61 13.89 22.67
CA LYS A 163 24.07 13.76 22.46
C LYS A 163 24.66 14.95 21.72
N SER A 164 23.90 15.57 20.81
CA SER A 164 24.37 16.71 20.00
C SER A 164 23.63 18.02 20.26
N GLY A 165 22.52 18.00 20.99
CA GLY A 165 21.64 19.16 21.18
C GLY A 165 20.92 19.63 19.91
N LYS A 166 21.04 18.90 18.80
CA LYS A 166 20.48 19.26 17.49
C LYS A 166 19.15 18.54 17.23
N PRO A 167 18.25 19.13 16.41
CA PRO A 167 17.00 18.48 16.05
C PRO A 167 17.23 17.21 15.22
N TYR A 168 16.35 16.24 15.38
CA TYR A 168 16.28 15.04 14.56
C TYR A 168 14.82 14.68 14.26
N ALA A 169 14.62 13.93 13.17
CA ALA A 169 13.37 13.23 12.90
C ALA A 169 13.65 11.73 12.74
N LEU A 170 12.85 10.93 13.44
CA LEU A 170 12.73 9.50 13.22
C LEU A 170 11.45 9.27 12.41
N VAL A 171 11.62 8.85 11.17
CA VAL A 171 10.54 8.67 10.21
C VAL A 171 10.31 7.17 10.01
N THR A 172 9.07 6.73 10.16
CA THR A 172 8.68 5.36 9.80
C THR A 172 8.23 5.36 8.36
N LEU A 173 9.02 4.74 7.49
CA LEU A 173 8.73 4.58 6.07
C LEU A 173 8.16 3.18 5.83
N GLU A 174 6.96 3.11 5.26
CA GLU A 174 6.25 1.87 4.94
C GLU A 174 6.33 1.61 3.43
N ASP A 175 6.75 0.43 3.01
CA ASP A 175 6.66 -0.05 1.63
C ASP A 175 5.62 -1.17 1.51
N LEU A 176 5.49 -1.78 0.33
CA LEU A 176 4.52 -2.86 0.11
C LEU A 176 4.82 -4.13 0.93
N GLU A 177 6.01 -4.26 1.51
CA GLU A 177 6.48 -5.47 2.19
C GLU A 177 6.66 -5.30 3.71
N GLY A 178 6.74 -4.08 4.21
CA GLY A 178 6.92 -3.80 5.63
C GLY A 178 7.24 -2.33 5.92
N ALA A 179 7.87 -2.08 7.07
CA ALA A 179 8.27 -0.75 7.50
C ALA A 179 9.73 -0.69 7.98
N VAL A 180 10.41 0.42 7.67
CA VAL A 180 11.78 0.72 8.09
C VAL A 180 11.85 2.08 8.78
N GLN A 181 12.80 2.23 9.70
CA GLN A 181 13.09 3.51 10.33
C GLN A 181 14.15 4.28 9.55
N VAL A 182 13.83 5.51 9.16
CA VAL A 182 14.74 6.47 8.55
C VAL A 182 15.08 7.54 9.59
N LEU A 183 16.36 7.69 9.91
CA LEU A 183 16.84 8.63 10.91
C LEU A 183 17.48 9.86 10.25
N CYS A 184 16.73 10.96 10.21
CA CYS A 184 17.18 12.26 9.71
C CYS A 184 17.80 13.08 10.85
N VAL A 185 19.07 13.43 10.74
CA VAL A 185 19.80 14.23 11.74
C VAL A 185 20.44 15.45 11.12
N ASN A 186 20.59 16.53 11.90
CA ASN A 186 21.34 17.73 11.54
C ASN A 186 20.85 18.32 10.18
N GLU A 187 21.76 18.47 9.21
CA GLU A 187 21.52 19.04 7.89
C GLU A 187 20.41 18.30 7.12
N ASN A 188 20.26 16.98 7.30
CA ASN A 188 19.20 16.23 6.65
C ASN A 188 17.82 16.57 7.20
N TYR A 189 17.73 16.89 8.50
CA TYR A 189 16.47 17.33 9.09
C TYR A 189 16.07 18.68 8.52
N ASP A 190 16.98 19.66 8.53
CA ASP A 190 16.70 21.01 8.07
C ASP A 190 16.39 21.06 6.56
N LYS A 191 17.09 20.25 5.75
CA LYS A 191 16.92 20.22 4.29
C LYS A 191 15.62 19.55 3.84
N TYR A 192 15.20 18.48 4.50
CA TYR A 192 14.08 17.65 4.04
C TYR A 192 12.82 17.79 4.89
N ARG A 193 12.81 18.66 5.91
CA ARG A 193 11.69 18.85 6.85
C ARG A 193 10.33 18.90 6.17
N ASP A 194 10.22 19.65 5.08
CA ASP A 194 8.97 19.87 4.35
C ASP A 194 8.45 18.61 3.66
N LEU A 195 9.34 17.66 3.35
CA LEU A 195 8.99 16.36 2.78
C LEU A 195 8.61 15.34 3.87
N LEU A 196 9.04 15.55 5.11
CA LEU A 196 8.82 14.62 6.23
C LEU A 196 7.43 14.82 6.86
N VAL A 197 6.39 14.61 6.07
CA VAL A 197 4.98 14.71 6.49
C VAL A 197 4.32 13.35 6.35
N GLN A 198 3.50 12.98 7.33
CA GLN A 198 2.73 11.74 7.29
C GLN A 198 1.85 11.67 6.04
N GLY A 199 1.80 10.51 5.39
CA GLY A 199 1.07 10.27 4.14
C GLY A 199 1.87 10.60 2.87
N ASN A 200 2.97 11.37 2.96
CA ASN A 200 3.78 11.65 1.78
C ASN A 200 4.50 10.39 1.28
N ALA A 201 4.47 10.17 -0.03
CA ALA A 201 5.27 9.16 -0.69
C ALA A 201 6.64 9.74 -1.06
N ILE A 202 7.71 9.11 -0.55
CA ILE A 202 9.08 9.57 -0.74
C ILE A 202 9.99 8.44 -1.23
N MET A 203 11.04 8.84 -1.94
CA MET A 203 12.18 8.00 -2.31
C MET A 203 13.40 8.44 -1.50
N VAL A 204 14.01 7.50 -0.78
CA VAL A 204 15.16 7.74 0.08
C VAL A 204 16.38 7.05 -0.50
N VAL A 205 17.45 7.80 -0.73
CA VAL A 205 18.79 7.29 -1.02
C VAL A 205 19.61 7.41 0.24
N GLY A 206 20.10 6.29 0.78
CA GLY A 206 20.70 6.29 2.11
C GLY A 206 21.55 5.07 2.44
N GLU A 207 22.33 5.22 3.50
CA GLU A 207 23.16 4.16 4.07
C GLU A 207 22.32 3.31 5.02
N ILE A 208 22.34 1.99 4.84
CA ILE A 208 21.66 1.05 5.75
C ILE A 208 22.61 0.59 6.84
N ASN A 209 22.16 0.72 8.09
CA ASN A 209 22.82 0.16 9.25
C ASN A 209 22.02 -1.05 9.76
N THR A 210 22.62 -2.24 9.64
CA THR A 210 22.08 -3.52 10.11
C THR A 210 22.63 -3.94 11.47
N ALA A 211 23.32 -3.04 12.20
CA ALA A 211 23.90 -3.36 13.52
C ALA A 211 22.84 -3.58 14.62
N ASP A 212 21.65 -2.99 14.46
CA ASP A 212 20.53 -3.14 15.39
C ASP A 212 19.59 -4.28 14.94
N GLU A 213 18.78 -4.81 15.86
CA GLU A 213 17.77 -5.86 15.57
C GLU A 213 16.79 -5.45 14.45
N ARG A 214 16.51 -4.14 14.33
CA ARG A 214 15.78 -3.56 13.20
C ARG A 214 16.71 -2.68 12.38
N PRO A 215 16.82 -2.88 11.05
CA PRO A 215 17.68 -2.06 10.22
C PRO A 215 17.23 -0.60 10.26
N LYS A 216 18.19 0.32 10.34
CA LYS A 216 17.96 1.77 10.28
C LYS A 216 18.61 2.35 9.05
N MET A 217 17.89 3.22 8.36
CA MET A 217 18.39 3.94 7.19
C MET A 217 18.82 5.35 7.58
N PHE A 218 20.00 5.75 7.13
CA PHE A 218 20.51 7.12 7.24
C PHE A 218 20.42 7.77 5.86
N PRO A 219 19.51 8.73 5.65
CA PRO A 219 19.30 9.33 4.34
C PRO A 219 20.50 10.21 3.97
N GLN A 220 20.86 10.21 2.69
CA GLN A 220 21.72 11.22 2.07
C GLN A 220 20.86 12.15 1.21
N GLU A 221 19.93 11.56 0.46
CA GLU A 221 18.98 12.28 -0.38
C GLU A 221 17.57 11.76 -0.17
N ILE A 222 16.61 12.68 -0.12
CA ILE A 222 15.19 12.40 -0.04
C ILE A 222 14.50 13.18 -1.15
N TYR A 223 13.63 12.49 -1.87
CA TYR A 223 12.87 13.02 -3.00
C TYR A 223 11.40 12.65 -2.86
N PRO A 224 10.46 13.46 -3.38
CA PRO A 224 9.11 12.98 -3.66
C PRO A 224 9.18 11.72 -4.55
N LEU A 225 8.28 10.77 -4.33
CA LEU A 225 8.28 9.53 -5.11
C LEU A 225 8.03 9.78 -6.61
N ASP A 226 7.23 10.80 -6.95
CA ASP A 226 6.99 11.26 -8.33
C ASP A 226 8.21 11.80 -9.05
N ASP A 227 9.22 12.28 -8.31
CA ASP A 227 10.48 12.77 -8.88
C ASP A 227 11.46 11.64 -9.24
N ALA A 228 11.19 10.40 -8.79
CA ALA A 228 12.09 9.27 -9.01
C ALA A 228 12.35 8.97 -10.50
N PRO A 229 11.35 8.94 -11.40
CA PRO A 229 11.59 8.78 -12.83
C PRO A 229 12.51 9.86 -13.41
N ARG A 230 12.24 11.13 -13.10
CA ARG A 230 13.06 12.25 -13.60
C ARG A 230 14.52 12.18 -13.17
N ARG A 231 14.80 11.65 -11.98
CA ARG A 231 16.15 11.59 -11.38
C ARG A 231 16.93 10.37 -11.83
N PHE A 232 16.26 9.23 -11.93
CA PHE A 232 16.91 7.94 -12.03
C PHE A 232 16.71 7.26 -13.37
N THR A 233 15.94 7.82 -14.30
CA THR A 233 15.89 7.35 -15.69
C THR A 233 17.09 7.89 -16.46
N ARG A 234 17.92 6.97 -16.99
CA ARG A 234 19.05 7.34 -17.86
C ARG A 234 18.61 7.61 -19.28
N GLN A 235 17.68 6.80 -19.79
CA GLN A 235 17.19 6.88 -21.16
C GLN A 235 15.72 6.50 -21.20
N VAL A 236 14.95 7.20 -22.03
CA VAL A 236 13.58 6.84 -22.37
C VAL A 236 13.58 6.23 -23.76
N HIS A 237 12.97 5.06 -23.90
CA HIS A 237 12.83 4.35 -25.17
C HIS A 237 11.35 4.30 -25.52
N LEU A 238 10.99 4.80 -26.70
CA LEU A 238 9.65 4.61 -27.27
C LEU A 238 9.71 3.46 -28.27
N ARG A 239 9.10 2.33 -27.89
CA ARG A 239 9.04 1.10 -28.67
C ARG A 239 7.85 1.16 -29.62
N LEU A 240 8.13 1.42 -30.89
CA LEU A 240 7.14 1.64 -31.92
C LEU A 240 7.07 0.43 -32.85
N HIS A 241 5.92 -0.24 -32.88
CA HIS A 241 5.68 -1.34 -33.80
C HIS A 241 5.50 -0.81 -35.23
N THR A 242 6.46 -1.12 -36.11
CA THR A 242 6.48 -0.63 -37.51
C THR A 242 5.28 -1.10 -38.33
N ALA A 243 4.64 -2.21 -37.97
CA ALA A 243 3.41 -2.71 -38.61
C ALA A 243 2.26 -1.69 -38.56
N HIS A 244 2.23 -0.80 -37.56
CA HIS A 244 1.15 0.14 -37.31
C HIS A 244 1.65 1.60 -37.31
N PHE A 245 2.81 1.90 -37.90
CA PHE A 245 3.44 3.21 -37.82
C PHE A 245 3.51 3.94 -39.16
N PRO A 246 2.40 4.55 -39.63
CA PRO A 246 2.43 5.45 -40.78
C PRO A 246 3.15 6.77 -40.43
N PRO A 247 3.60 7.54 -41.44
CA PRO A 247 4.31 8.82 -41.24
C PRO A 247 3.56 9.82 -40.35
N THR A 248 2.22 9.79 -40.37
CA THR A 248 1.35 10.64 -39.53
C THR A 248 1.52 10.37 -38.04
N ARG A 249 1.91 9.16 -37.63
CA ARG A 249 2.17 8.85 -36.21
C ARG A 249 3.50 9.43 -35.71
N LEU A 250 4.44 9.75 -36.61
CA LEU A 250 5.69 10.40 -36.23
C LEU A 250 5.45 11.85 -35.79
N GLU A 251 4.47 12.53 -36.40
CA GLU A 251 4.04 13.86 -35.95
C GLU A 251 3.45 13.81 -34.54
N ALA A 252 2.63 12.80 -34.25
CA ALA A 252 2.11 12.57 -32.90
C ALA A 252 3.23 12.29 -31.87
N VAL A 253 4.28 11.53 -32.24
CA VAL A 253 5.46 11.34 -31.37
C VAL A 253 6.14 12.68 -31.12
N ARG A 254 6.31 13.51 -32.15
CA ARG A 254 6.92 14.84 -32.01
C ARG A 254 6.09 15.73 -31.08
N GLU A 255 4.77 15.75 -31.24
CA GLU A 255 3.87 16.52 -30.39
C GLU A 255 3.95 16.06 -28.93
N LEU A 256 3.90 14.75 -28.69
CA LEU A 256 4.07 14.15 -27.36
C LEU A 256 5.39 14.58 -26.71
N VAL A 257 6.50 14.47 -27.44
CA VAL A 257 7.82 14.82 -26.92
C VAL A 257 7.95 16.32 -26.66
N THR A 258 7.34 17.15 -27.50
CA THR A 258 7.34 18.61 -27.34
C THR A 258 6.47 19.05 -26.16
N ALA A 259 5.41 18.31 -25.84
CA ALA A 259 4.56 18.56 -24.68
C ALA A 259 5.26 18.21 -23.36
N HIS A 260 6.21 17.28 -23.36
CA HIS A 260 6.92 16.81 -22.16
C HIS A 260 8.44 17.06 -22.22
N PRO A 261 8.91 18.32 -22.33
CA PRO A 261 10.33 18.63 -22.46
C PRO A 261 11.10 18.29 -21.17
N GLY A 262 12.30 17.73 -21.31
CA GLY A 262 13.14 17.43 -20.16
C GLY A 262 14.62 17.25 -20.48
N LYS A 263 15.32 16.54 -19.60
CA LYS A 263 16.79 16.35 -19.69
C LYS A 263 17.19 14.92 -20.07
N CYS A 264 16.23 14.00 -20.15
CA CYS A 264 16.53 12.60 -20.39
C CYS A 264 16.59 12.30 -21.89
N PRO A 265 17.67 11.67 -22.38
CA PRO A 265 17.78 11.23 -23.77
C PRO A 265 16.64 10.30 -24.18
N LEU A 266 16.08 10.58 -25.35
CA LEU A 266 15.02 9.79 -25.97
C LEU A 266 15.58 8.95 -27.12
N PHE A 267 15.22 7.66 -27.13
CA PHE A 267 15.49 6.73 -28.22
C PHE A 267 14.17 6.26 -28.83
N LEU A 268 14.09 6.26 -30.15
CA LEU A 268 12.99 5.64 -30.88
C LEU A 268 13.42 4.23 -31.28
N CYS A 269 12.66 3.23 -30.83
CA CYS A 269 12.94 1.82 -31.04
C CYS A 269 11.90 1.25 -32.01
N PHE A 270 12.24 1.13 -33.29
CA PHE A 270 11.33 0.60 -34.29
C PHE A 270 11.41 -0.93 -34.30
N MET A 271 10.33 -1.58 -33.89
CA MET A 271 10.22 -3.04 -33.85
C MET A 271 9.61 -3.53 -35.16
N ARG A 272 10.37 -4.30 -35.92
CA ARG A 272 9.90 -4.95 -37.15
C ARG A 272 9.17 -6.25 -36.85
N PRO A 273 8.17 -6.66 -37.65
CA PRO A 273 7.53 -7.96 -37.52
C PRO A 273 8.52 -9.14 -37.63
N THR A 274 9.66 -8.90 -38.29
CA THR A 274 10.78 -9.85 -38.43
C THR A 274 11.57 -10.07 -37.13
N GLY A 275 11.27 -9.33 -36.06
CA GLY A 275 11.96 -9.41 -34.76
C GLY A 275 13.17 -8.48 -34.62
N GLU A 276 13.56 -7.78 -35.68
CA GLU A 276 14.66 -6.83 -35.64
C GLU A 276 14.23 -5.50 -35.00
N VAL A 277 15.07 -4.96 -34.11
CA VAL A 277 14.84 -3.68 -33.42
C VAL A 277 15.86 -2.66 -33.90
N ILE A 278 15.37 -1.54 -34.44
CA ILE A 278 16.22 -0.42 -34.88
C ILE A 278 16.15 0.68 -33.83
N PHE A 279 17.31 1.05 -33.28
CA PHE A 279 17.44 2.15 -32.33
C PHE A 279 17.83 3.43 -33.08
N VAL A 280 17.04 4.48 -32.91
CA VAL A 280 17.31 5.81 -33.43
C VAL A 280 17.50 6.76 -32.25
N GLU A 281 18.71 7.28 -32.10
CA GLU A 281 19.00 8.33 -31.13
C GLU A 281 18.41 9.65 -31.63
N THR A 282 17.68 10.33 -30.74
CA THR A 282 17.08 11.63 -31.05
C THR A 282 18.02 12.77 -30.67
N HIS A 283 17.88 13.91 -31.36
CA HIS A 283 18.62 15.12 -31.00
C HIS A 283 18.19 15.65 -29.63
N GLU A 284 19.09 16.34 -28.92
CA GLU A 284 18.88 16.96 -27.60
C GLU A 284 17.60 17.80 -27.45
N LYS A 285 17.08 18.35 -28.56
CA LYS A 285 15.83 19.13 -28.58
C LYS A 285 14.58 18.29 -28.31
N PHE A 286 14.71 16.98 -28.40
CA PHE A 286 13.66 15.98 -28.17
C PHE A 286 13.88 15.22 -26.87
N PHE A 287 14.72 15.74 -25.97
CA PHE A 287 14.84 15.16 -24.64
C PHE A 287 13.56 15.37 -23.85
N VAL A 288 13.17 14.33 -23.12
CA VAL A 288 11.88 14.27 -22.44
C VAL A 288 12.04 14.31 -20.93
N ASN A 289 10.97 14.67 -20.23
CA ASN A 289 10.85 14.48 -18.80
C ASN A 289 10.16 13.13 -18.53
N PRO A 290 10.87 12.10 -18.01
CA PRO A 290 10.27 10.84 -17.61
C PRO A 290 9.22 11.12 -16.54
N SER A 291 7.96 10.87 -16.85
CA SER A 291 6.84 11.07 -15.94
C SER A 291 5.77 10.01 -16.19
N ARG A 292 4.92 9.79 -15.20
CA ARG A 292 3.76 8.91 -15.34
C ARG A 292 2.82 9.39 -16.45
N GLN A 293 2.64 10.70 -16.58
CA GLN A 293 1.82 11.32 -17.62
C GLN A 293 2.35 11.00 -19.02
N LEU A 294 3.68 11.09 -19.22
CA LEU A 294 4.31 10.73 -20.49
C LEU A 294 4.12 9.24 -20.82
N GLU A 295 4.26 8.36 -19.83
CA GLU A 295 4.05 6.91 -20.01
C GLU A 295 2.60 6.60 -20.39
N GLU A 296 1.63 7.15 -19.65
CA GLU A 296 0.20 6.96 -19.90
C GLU A 296 -0.21 7.50 -21.28
N GLU A 297 0.29 8.68 -21.65
CA GLU A 297 -0.03 9.30 -22.93
C GLU A 297 0.62 8.57 -24.11
N ALA A 298 1.87 8.12 -23.96
CA ALA A 298 2.55 7.29 -24.96
C ALA A 298 1.79 5.97 -25.19
N ASN A 299 1.42 5.29 -24.11
CA ASN A 299 0.71 4.01 -24.20
C ASN A 299 -0.70 4.20 -24.80
N ARG A 300 -1.40 5.28 -24.44
CA ARG A 300 -2.70 5.64 -25.04
C ARG A 300 -2.60 5.87 -26.55
N LEU A 301 -1.55 6.55 -27.01
CA LEU A 301 -1.39 6.93 -28.41
C LEU A 301 -0.87 5.81 -29.30
N PHE A 302 0.03 4.96 -28.78
CA PHE A 302 0.79 4.00 -29.57
C PHE A 302 0.53 2.53 -29.20
N GLY A 303 -0.20 2.28 -28.12
CA GLY A 303 -0.47 0.96 -27.56
C GLY A 303 0.35 0.68 -26.31
N ASP A 304 -0.07 -0.34 -25.56
CA ASP A 304 0.62 -0.77 -24.34
C ASP A 304 2.07 -1.18 -24.63
N ASP A 305 2.93 -1.10 -23.61
CA ASP A 305 4.38 -1.38 -23.69
C ASP A 305 5.20 -0.50 -24.66
N THR A 306 4.63 0.62 -25.12
CA THR A 306 5.37 1.59 -25.93
C THR A 306 6.46 2.27 -25.11
N TYR A 307 6.13 2.71 -23.89
CA TYR A 307 7.09 3.44 -23.06
C TYR A 307 7.99 2.49 -22.27
N TYR A 308 9.30 2.65 -22.43
CA TYR A 308 10.29 1.92 -21.64
C TYR A 308 11.32 2.89 -21.04
N ALA A 309 11.41 2.93 -19.71
CA ALA A 309 12.42 3.70 -19.00
C ALA A 309 13.62 2.80 -18.65
N LYS A 310 14.79 3.13 -19.18
CA LYS A 310 16.06 2.52 -18.77
C LYS A 310 16.52 3.19 -17.48
N VAL A 311 16.32 2.50 -16.36
CA VAL A 311 16.63 3.01 -15.03
C VAL A 311 18.11 2.86 -14.70
N ASP A 312 18.64 3.83 -13.96
CA ASP A 312 19.90 3.72 -13.26
C ASP A 312 19.78 2.74 -12.08
N ALA A 313 20.34 1.54 -12.29
CA ALA A 313 20.45 0.51 -11.27
C ALA A 313 21.81 0.52 -10.54
N THR A 314 22.70 1.49 -10.84
CA THR A 314 23.98 1.58 -10.13
C THR A 314 23.75 1.99 -8.68
N LEU A 315 24.49 1.35 -7.76
CA LEU A 315 24.43 1.71 -6.35
C LEU A 315 24.92 3.15 -6.18
N PRO A 316 24.28 3.96 -5.32
CA PRO A 316 24.72 5.33 -5.08
C PRO A 316 26.16 5.33 -4.59
N GLU A 317 27.01 6.17 -5.18
CA GLU A 317 28.39 6.33 -4.71
C GLU A 317 28.41 7.10 -3.39
N ARG A 318 29.33 6.73 -2.51
CA ARG A 318 29.53 7.46 -1.26
C ARG A 318 30.16 8.82 -1.60
N PRO A 319 29.61 9.95 -1.14
CA PRO A 319 30.30 11.22 -1.29
C PRO A 319 31.68 11.12 -0.61
N PRO A 320 32.75 11.64 -1.24
CA PRO A 320 34.07 11.58 -0.66
C PRO A 320 34.02 12.25 0.71
N ARG A 321 34.45 11.53 1.75
CA ARG A 321 34.63 12.14 3.07
C ARG A 321 35.56 13.33 2.85
N ARG A 322 35.08 14.55 3.15
CA ARG A 322 35.97 15.70 3.29
C ARG A 322 37.03 15.30 4.30
N ALA A 323 38.22 14.95 3.80
CA ALA A 323 39.38 14.84 4.65
C ALA A 323 39.51 16.21 5.29
N PHE A 324 39.25 16.29 6.59
CA PHE A 324 39.74 17.43 7.35
C PHE A 324 41.24 17.38 7.15
N ALA A 325 41.76 18.29 6.32
CA ALA A 325 43.16 18.61 6.31
C ALA A 325 43.50 18.95 7.76
N ALA A 326 44.27 18.07 8.40
CA ALA A 326 44.92 18.40 9.65
C ALA A 326 45.88 19.55 9.30
N ALA A 327 45.47 20.77 9.65
CA ALA A 327 46.30 21.96 9.66
C ALA A 327 46.98 22.07 11.02
#